data_AF-A0AAU3FTZ2-F1
#
_entry.id   AF-A0AAU3FTZ2-F1
#
_cell.length_a   1.000
_cell.length_b   1.000
_cell.length_c   1.000
_cell.angle_alpha   90.00
_cell.angle_beta   90.00
_cell.angle_gamma   90.00
#
_symmetry.space_group_name_H-M   'P 1'
#
loop_
_entity.id
_entity.type
_entity.pdbx_description
1 polymer ?
#
loop_
_entity_poly.entity_id
_entity_poly.type
_entity_poly.pdbx_seq_one_letter_code
_entity_poly.pdbx_strand_id
1 'polypeptide(L)'
;MPDSGERKVRPAVGDTDRTEQAAPARAAPIRAGEEPQRPSGGPRAVDRPAGDTPPIRRLLLWTLGLVGAFVTAVVAGLAANVVQSLTTPPQPTPSASPATRVTAVRLVRPFDDTGRLLPPYQEAGRSAGGRCVESYQSSDPDAQRCFSQSQVFDPCWSLAEVTVCLRSPWDSAAWIIEDIEGARAVRRSMGDAPWALEVRNPFDERQTLRCGAAGGANGTVAGMRIGWRCSPADAAEFRHVGDLIGLPRSEEGKPWTIFFAQENNSDVREAEVVTVWR
;
A
#
# COMPACT_ATOMS: atom_id res chain seq x y z
N MET A 1 -36.01 -26.56 -58.08
CA MET A 1 -35.90 -25.70 -56.87
C MET A 1 -36.65 -26.40 -55.75
N PRO A 2 -35.96 -26.99 -54.76
CA PRO A 2 -36.63 -27.61 -53.63
C PRO A 2 -36.77 -26.63 -52.46
N ASP A 3 -37.89 -26.86 -51.79
CA ASP A 3 -38.58 -26.13 -50.75
C ASP A 3 -37.81 -26.20 -49.41
N SER A 4 -37.52 -25.06 -48.78
CA SER A 4 -36.81 -24.98 -47.49
C SER A 4 -37.82 -24.72 -46.38
N GLY A 5 -38.30 -25.80 -45.76
CA GLY A 5 -39.23 -25.75 -44.64
C GLY A 5 -38.59 -25.17 -43.37
N GLU A 6 -39.15 -24.06 -42.90
CA GLU A 6 -38.88 -23.46 -41.59
C GLU A 6 -39.40 -24.38 -40.46
N ARG A 7 -38.49 -24.85 -39.61
CA ARG A 7 -38.82 -25.63 -38.41
C ARG A 7 -38.84 -24.70 -37.20
N LYS A 8 -40.05 -24.30 -36.78
CA LYS A 8 -40.33 -23.47 -35.60
C LYS A 8 -40.12 -24.29 -34.32
N VAL A 9 -39.00 -24.07 -33.63
CA VAL A 9 -38.71 -24.68 -32.31
C VAL A 9 -39.36 -23.83 -31.22
N ARG A 10 -40.31 -24.40 -30.48
CA ARG A 10 -40.86 -23.79 -29.25
C ARG A 10 -39.90 -24.08 -28.08
N PRO A 11 -39.60 -23.11 -27.20
CA PRO A 11 -38.94 -23.40 -25.95
C PRO A 11 -39.93 -24.02 -24.96
N ALA A 12 -39.48 -25.07 -24.27
CA ALA A 12 -40.17 -25.68 -23.16
C ALA A 12 -40.06 -24.76 -21.92
N VAL A 13 -41.22 -24.39 -21.37
CA VAL A 13 -41.34 -23.73 -20.07
C VAL A 13 -41.14 -24.82 -19.02
N GLY A 14 -39.99 -24.79 -18.35
CA GLY A 14 -39.69 -25.64 -17.21
C GLY A 14 -40.15 -24.97 -15.92
N ASP A 15 -41.22 -25.49 -15.34
CA ASP A 15 -41.60 -25.26 -13.94
C ASP A 15 -40.48 -25.77 -13.03
N THR A 16 -39.92 -24.87 -12.21
CA THR A 16 -39.06 -25.24 -11.08
C THR A 16 -39.63 -24.62 -9.82
N ASP A 17 -40.69 -25.26 -9.32
CA ASP A 17 -41.22 -25.01 -7.99
C ASP A 17 -40.70 -26.09 -7.05
N ARG A 18 -39.61 -25.79 -6.34
CA ARG A 18 -39.20 -26.55 -5.15
C ARG A 18 -38.34 -25.67 -4.25
N THR A 19 -39.02 -24.78 -3.54
CA THR A 19 -38.46 -24.02 -2.42
C THR A 19 -38.35 -24.97 -1.21
N GLU A 20 -37.22 -25.65 -1.08
CA GLU A 20 -36.89 -26.42 0.11
C GLU A 20 -36.31 -25.46 1.18
N GLN A 21 -37.18 -24.99 2.06
CA GLN A 21 -36.81 -24.20 3.25
C GLN A 21 -35.98 -25.06 4.20
N ALA A 22 -34.66 -24.90 4.16
CA ALA A 22 -33.77 -25.39 5.20
C ALA A 22 -33.94 -24.53 6.47
N ALA A 23 -34.33 -25.18 7.56
CA ALA A 23 -34.47 -24.57 8.88
C ALA A 23 -33.13 -23.99 9.39
N PRO A 24 -33.14 -22.89 10.16
CA PRO A 24 -31.94 -22.33 10.75
C PRO A 24 -31.36 -23.25 11.82
N ALA A 25 -30.10 -23.64 11.64
CA ALA A 25 -29.32 -24.36 12.64
C ALA A 25 -29.19 -23.50 13.91
N ARG A 26 -29.62 -24.06 15.05
CA ARG A 26 -29.45 -23.46 16.38
C ARG A 26 -27.96 -23.31 16.69
N ALA A 27 -27.52 -22.07 16.87
CA ALA A 27 -26.18 -21.77 17.37
C ALA A 27 -26.02 -22.31 18.80
N ALA A 28 -24.96 -23.12 19.01
CA ALA A 28 -24.55 -23.54 20.34
C ALA A 28 -23.90 -22.38 21.10
N PRO A 29 -24.10 -22.25 22.43
CA PRO A 29 -23.48 -21.20 23.22
C PRO A 29 -21.96 -21.42 23.33
N ILE A 30 -21.18 -20.40 22.97
CA ILE A 30 -19.74 -20.33 23.16
C ILE A 30 -19.48 -20.21 24.66
N ARG A 31 -18.81 -21.21 25.24
CA ARG A 31 -18.28 -21.17 26.61
C ARG A 31 -17.19 -20.10 26.70
N ALA A 32 -17.38 -19.14 27.60
CA ALA A 32 -16.33 -18.23 28.05
C ALA A 32 -15.24 -19.03 28.76
N GLY A 33 -14.09 -19.19 28.09
CA GLY A 33 -12.90 -19.84 28.61
C GLY A 33 -11.90 -18.80 29.09
N GLU A 34 -11.74 -18.77 30.42
CA GLU A 34 -10.52 -18.55 31.19
C GLU A 34 -9.52 -17.43 30.82
N GLU A 35 -9.46 -16.46 31.74
CA GLU A 35 -8.51 -15.35 31.80
C GLU A 35 -7.12 -15.84 32.27
N PRO A 36 -6.02 -15.55 31.53
CA PRO A 36 -4.68 -15.92 31.96
C PRO A 36 -4.20 -15.05 33.12
N GLN A 37 -3.92 -15.68 34.27
CA GLN A 37 -3.30 -15.03 35.42
C GLN A 37 -1.92 -14.46 35.06
N ARG A 38 -1.76 -13.15 35.30
CA ARG A 38 -0.52 -12.39 35.08
C ARG A 38 0.43 -12.62 36.28
N PRO A 39 1.67 -13.10 36.08
CA PRO A 39 2.64 -13.20 37.16
C PRO A 39 3.13 -11.81 37.57
N SER A 40 2.99 -11.51 38.87
CA SER A 40 3.53 -10.32 39.51
C SER A 40 5.02 -10.52 39.81
N GLY A 41 5.89 -9.99 38.95
CA GLY A 41 7.34 -9.91 39.17
C GLY A 41 7.74 -8.47 39.49
N GLY A 42 8.11 -8.20 40.75
CA GLY A 42 8.54 -6.88 41.22
C GLY A 42 9.94 -6.46 40.72
N PRO A 43 10.21 -5.15 40.62
CA PRO A 43 11.53 -4.65 40.21
C PRO A 43 12.54 -4.73 41.36
N ARG A 44 13.69 -5.38 41.09
CA ARG A 44 14.90 -5.28 41.92
C ARG A 44 15.56 -3.93 41.69
N ALA A 45 15.76 -3.18 42.77
CA ALA A 45 16.62 -2.01 42.82
C ALA A 45 18.07 -2.43 42.52
N VAL A 46 18.71 -1.74 41.56
CA VAL A 46 20.13 -1.87 41.25
C VAL A 46 20.81 -0.61 41.78
N ASP A 47 21.70 -0.80 42.74
CA ASP A 47 22.57 0.21 43.33
C ASP A 47 23.48 0.85 42.26
N ARG A 48 23.50 2.18 42.22
CA ARG A 48 24.49 2.96 41.46
C ARG A 48 25.64 3.35 42.38
N PRO A 49 26.91 3.07 42.01
CA PRO A 49 28.06 3.60 42.72
C PRO A 49 28.28 5.08 42.35
N ALA A 50 28.56 5.87 43.39
CA ALA A 50 29.05 7.23 43.32
C ALA A 50 30.48 7.25 42.73
N GLY A 51 30.73 8.10 41.75
CA GLY A 51 32.02 8.27 41.11
C GLY A 51 32.28 9.74 40.74
N ASP A 52 33.08 10.39 41.58
CA ASP A 52 34.06 11.45 41.35
C ASP A 52 33.82 12.50 40.26
N THR A 53 33.62 13.74 40.72
CA THR A 53 33.68 14.97 39.94
C THR A 53 35.11 15.51 39.89
N PRO A 54 35.74 15.66 38.70
CA PRO A 54 37.03 16.37 38.58
C PRO A 54 36.86 17.90 38.61
N PRO A 55 37.91 18.66 38.98
CA PRO A 55 37.82 20.09 39.28
C PRO A 55 37.76 20.98 38.01
N ILE A 56 36.55 21.44 37.66
CA ILE A 56 36.18 22.24 36.47
C ILE A 56 36.62 23.74 36.54
N ARG A 57 37.42 24.16 37.53
CA ARG A 57 37.62 25.61 37.79
C ARG A 57 38.72 26.31 37.00
N ARG A 58 39.64 25.61 36.33
CA ARG A 58 40.76 26.25 35.59
C ARG A 58 40.57 26.38 34.08
N LEU A 59 39.58 25.71 33.50
CA LEU A 59 39.33 25.76 32.05
C LEU A 59 38.43 26.94 31.64
N LEU A 60 37.63 27.48 32.57
CA LEU A 60 36.62 28.51 32.26
C LEU A 60 37.20 29.91 31.97
N LEU A 61 38.42 30.20 32.43
CA LEU A 61 39.05 31.52 32.25
C LEU A 61 39.75 31.67 30.89
N TRP A 62 40.13 30.56 30.24
CA TRP A 62 40.72 30.59 28.90
C TRP A 62 39.68 30.68 27.78
N THR A 63 38.45 30.19 27.99
CA THR A 63 37.39 30.24 26.96
C THR A 63 36.79 31.64 26.78
N LEU A 64 36.77 32.48 27.82
CA LEU A 64 36.20 33.84 27.75
C LEU A 64 37.01 34.82 26.88
N GLY A 65 38.34 34.63 26.78
CA GLY A 65 39.19 35.50 25.94
C GLY A 65 39.03 35.29 24.43
N LEU A 66 38.74 34.06 23.99
CA LEU A 66 38.56 33.72 22.56
C LEU A 66 37.20 34.15 22.00
N VAL A 67 36.16 34.23 22.84
CA VAL A 67 34.81 34.62 22.41
C VAL A 67 34.76 36.10 21.98
N GLY A 68 35.51 36.99 22.64
CA GLY A 68 35.51 38.43 22.33
C GLY A 68 36.04 38.77 20.93
N ALA A 69 37.09 38.08 20.46
CA ALA A 69 37.67 38.30 19.14
C ALA A 69 36.82 37.69 18.01
N PHE A 70 36.08 36.60 18.28
CA PHE A 70 35.22 35.97 17.29
C PHE A 70 33.95 36.79 17.02
N VAL A 71 33.35 37.38 18.05
CA VAL A 71 32.11 38.16 17.91
C VAL A 71 32.31 39.41 17.04
N THR A 72 33.46 40.09 17.14
CA THR A 72 33.74 41.31 16.34
C THR A 72 33.96 41.00 14.86
N ALA A 73 34.59 39.88 14.51
CA ALA A 73 34.76 39.46 13.12
C ALA A 73 33.43 39.03 12.47
N VAL A 74 32.55 38.34 13.21
CA VAL A 74 31.24 37.89 12.71
C VAL A 74 30.30 39.07 12.43
N VAL A 75 30.29 40.10 13.28
CA VAL A 75 29.43 41.28 13.08
C VAL A 75 29.85 42.10 11.85
N ALA A 76 31.17 42.25 11.61
CA ALA A 76 31.66 42.95 10.41
C ALA A 76 31.36 42.18 9.11
N GLY A 77 31.43 40.85 9.13
CA GLY A 77 31.09 40.00 7.98
C GLY A 77 29.60 39.98 7.63
N LEU A 78 28.72 40.11 8.63
CA LEU A 78 27.26 40.16 8.42
C LEU A 78 26.82 41.47 7.76
N ALA A 79 27.41 42.60 8.14
CA ALA A 79 27.06 43.91 7.57
C ALA A 79 27.36 43.99 6.06
N ALA A 80 28.45 43.38 5.59
CA ALA A 80 28.81 43.39 4.17
C ALA A 80 27.86 42.56 3.29
N ASN A 81 27.32 41.45 3.82
CA ASN A 81 26.41 40.58 3.07
C ASN A 81 25.00 41.16 2.91
N VAL A 82 24.52 41.94 3.90
CA VAL A 82 23.20 42.59 3.83
C VAL A 82 23.16 43.66 2.73
N VAL A 83 24.23 44.44 2.57
CA VAL A 83 24.28 45.49 1.53
C VAL A 83 24.32 44.89 0.11
N GLN A 84 25.03 43.77 -0.10
CA GLN A 84 25.01 43.09 -1.40
C GLN A 84 23.61 42.55 -1.75
N SER A 85 22.89 41.99 -0.79
CA SER A 85 21.54 41.46 -1.03
C SER A 85 20.49 42.50 -1.43
N LEU A 86 20.70 43.78 -1.11
CA LEU A 86 19.79 44.87 -1.46
C LEU A 86 20.07 45.50 -2.83
N THR A 87 21.25 45.26 -3.41
CA THR A 87 21.69 45.90 -4.67
C THR A 87 21.65 44.95 -5.87
N THR A 88 21.52 43.64 -5.66
CA THR A 88 21.33 42.70 -6.76
C THR A 88 19.89 42.81 -7.27
N PRO A 89 19.66 43.26 -8.53
CA PRO A 89 18.34 43.23 -9.12
C PRO A 89 17.83 41.77 -9.10
N PRO A 90 16.56 41.52 -8.70
CA PRO A 90 16.02 40.18 -8.62
C PRO A 90 16.18 39.51 -9.98
N GLN A 91 17.08 38.52 -10.04
CA GLN A 91 17.28 37.73 -11.24
C GLN A 91 15.91 37.10 -11.55
N PRO A 92 15.38 37.25 -12.79
CA PRO A 92 14.09 36.69 -13.13
C PRO A 92 14.15 35.20 -12.83
N THR A 93 13.43 34.79 -11.79
CA THR A 93 13.36 33.39 -11.37
C THR A 93 12.93 32.64 -12.62
N PRO A 94 13.73 31.70 -13.15
CA PRO A 94 13.32 30.92 -14.30
C PRO A 94 11.96 30.35 -13.95
N SER A 95 10.94 30.79 -14.69
CA SER A 95 9.56 30.37 -14.49
C SER A 95 9.60 28.87 -14.62
N ALA A 96 9.55 28.16 -13.50
CA ALA A 96 9.71 26.73 -13.47
C ALA A 96 8.56 26.19 -14.33
N SER A 97 8.89 25.73 -15.54
CA SER A 97 7.93 25.03 -16.39
C SER A 97 7.26 24.02 -15.48
N PRO A 98 5.91 24.04 -15.38
CA PRO A 98 5.20 23.19 -14.46
C PRO A 98 5.70 21.77 -14.70
N ALA A 99 6.43 21.21 -13.72
CA ALA A 99 7.05 19.93 -13.88
C ALA A 99 5.94 18.95 -14.25
N THR A 100 5.99 18.42 -15.48
CA THR A 100 4.99 17.48 -15.96
C THR A 100 4.92 16.36 -14.94
N ARG A 101 3.81 16.27 -14.21
CA ARG A 101 3.62 15.26 -13.17
C ARG A 101 3.41 13.94 -13.88
N VAL A 102 4.44 13.10 -13.92
CA VAL A 102 4.34 11.75 -14.47
C VAL A 102 3.98 10.81 -13.34
N THR A 103 3.00 9.92 -13.57
CA THR A 103 2.65 8.86 -12.63
C THR A 103 3.85 7.95 -12.38
N ALA A 104 4.21 7.75 -11.11
CA ALA A 104 5.29 6.86 -10.73
C ALA A 104 4.82 5.40 -10.82
N VAL A 105 5.57 4.54 -11.50
CA VAL A 105 5.32 3.09 -11.51
C VAL A 105 6.32 2.42 -10.57
N ARG A 106 5.82 1.62 -9.63
CA ARG A 106 6.61 0.87 -8.66
C ARG A 106 6.35 -0.62 -8.84
N LEU A 107 7.43 -1.37 -9.00
CA LEU A 107 7.39 -2.83 -9.03
C LEU A 107 7.63 -3.36 -7.62
N VAL A 108 6.78 -4.27 -7.18
CA VAL A 108 6.90 -4.89 -5.86
C VAL A 108 7.87 -6.05 -5.93
N ARG A 109 8.90 -5.99 -5.09
CA ARG A 109 9.90 -7.05 -4.99
C ARG A 109 10.20 -7.30 -3.51
N PRO A 110 9.58 -8.31 -2.88
CA PRO A 110 9.70 -8.51 -1.45
C PRO A 110 11.06 -9.11 -1.02
N PHE A 111 11.82 -9.70 -1.93
CA PHE A 111 13.11 -10.34 -1.66
C PHE A 111 14.21 -9.97 -2.66
N ASP A 112 15.46 -10.11 -2.24
CA ASP A 112 16.64 -9.98 -3.10
C ASP A 112 16.86 -11.24 -3.96
N ASP A 113 17.91 -11.26 -4.79
CA ASP A 113 18.24 -12.41 -5.64
C ASP A 113 18.64 -13.67 -4.84
N THR A 114 18.84 -13.55 -3.52
CA THR A 114 19.18 -14.66 -2.61
C THR A 114 17.97 -15.22 -1.85
N GLY A 115 16.78 -14.63 -2.03
CA GLY A 115 15.57 -15.01 -1.33
C GLY A 115 15.41 -14.39 0.05
N ARG A 116 16.27 -13.43 0.42
CA ARG A 116 16.14 -12.71 1.69
C ARG A 116 15.16 -11.55 1.53
N LEU A 117 14.30 -11.35 2.53
CA LEU A 117 13.39 -10.21 2.55
C LEU A 117 14.16 -8.88 2.46
N LEU A 118 13.74 -8.03 1.53
CA LEU A 118 14.25 -6.67 1.38
C LEU A 118 13.58 -5.75 2.42
N PRO A 119 14.30 -4.80 3.04
CA PRO A 119 13.66 -3.75 3.82
C PRO A 119 12.64 -2.97 2.95
N PRO A 120 11.48 -2.57 3.51
CA PRO A 120 11.11 -2.61 4.92
C PRO A 120 10.40 -3.91 5.36
N TYR A 121 10.31 -4.94 4.51
CA TYR A 121 9.52 -6.13 4.77
C TYR A 121 10.09 -6.95 5.93
N GLN A 122 9.19 -7.48 6.76
CA GLN A 122 9.47 -8.27 7.94
C GLN A 122 8.55 -9.49 7.96
N GLU A 123 9.10 -10.65 8.31
CA GLU A 123 8.30 -11.86 8.46
C GLU A 123 7.27 -11.68 9.59
N ALA A 124 5.99 -11.78 9.24
CA ALA A 124 4.88 -11.73 10.18
C ALA A 124 4.30 -13.11 10.47
N GLY A 125 4.61 -14.11 9.63
CA GLY A 125 4.16 -15.47 9.81
C GLY A 125 4.64 -16.39 8.68
N ARG A 126 4.39 -17.68 8.86
CA ARG A 126 4.90 -18.74 8.00
C ARG A 126 3.92 -19.90 7.88
N SER A 127 3.84 -20.49 6.70
CA SER A 127 3.20 -21.78 6.47
C SER A 127 4.04 -22.65 5.52
N ALA A 128 3.72 -23.94 5.47
CA ALA A 128 4.37 -24.89 4.58
C ALA A 128 3.32 -25.61 3.73
N GLY A 129 3.72 -25.96 2.51
CA GLY A 129 2.86 -26.61 1.53
C GLY A 129 1.82 -25.66 0.93
N GLY A 130 1.28 -26.08 -0.20
CA GLY A 130 0.25 -25.35 -0.92
C GLY A 130 0.44 -25.43 -2.42
N ARG A 131 -0.33 -24.61 -3.12
CA ARG A 131 -0.21 -24.43 -4.57
C ARG A 131 -0.38 -22.96 -4.91
N CYS A 132 0.34 -22.50 -5.92
CA CYS A 132 0.14 -21.17 -6.48
C CYS A 132 -0.43 -21.28 -7.90
N VAL A 133 -1.25 -20.30 -8.25
CA VAL A 133 -1.73 -20.03 -9.61
C VAL A 133 -1.44 -18.57 -9.92
N GLU A 134 -1.77 -18.10 -11.11
CA GLU A 134 -1.63 -16.71 -11.51
C GLU A 134 -2.40 -15.77 -10.55
N SER A 135 -1.85 -14.58 -10.25
CA SER A 135 -2.56 -13.57 -9.46
C SER A 135 -3.75 -12.99 -10.23
N TYR A 136 -4.85 -12.73 -9.52
CA TYR A 136 -5.99 -11.96 -10.06
C TYR A 136 -5.94 -10.48 -9.66
N GLN A 137 -5.05 -10.12 -8.72
CA GLN A 137 -4.99 -8.80 -8.11
C GLN A 137 -3.86 -7.94 -8.65
N SER A 138 -2.80 -8.52 -9.22
CA SER A 138 -1.70 -7.74 -9.82
C SER A 138 -1.61 -7.95 -11.33
N SER A 139 -1.07 -6.93 -12.00
CA SER A 139 -0.64 -6.98 -13.41
C SER A 139 0.83 -7.37 -13.57
N ASP A 140 1.57 -7.56 -12.47
CA ASP A 140 2.91 -8.10 -12.49
C ASP A 140 2.87 -9.57 -12.93
N PRO A 141 3.59 -9.94 -14.01
CA PRO A 141 3.65 -11.33 -14.47
C PRO A 141 4.32 -12.28 -13.49
N ASP A 142 5.07 -11.81 -12.49
CA ASP A 142 5.69 -12.67 -11.47
C ASP A 142 4.80 -12.84 -10.22
N ALA A 143 3.67 -12.12 -10.15
CA ALA A 143 2.72 -12.20 -9.05
C ALA A 143 1.79 -13.42 -9.18
N GLN A 144 1.59 -14.10 -8.05
CA GLN A 144 0.85 -15.34 -7.92
C GLN A 144 -0.23 -15.25 -6.85
N ARG A 145 -1.26 -16.08 -6.97
CA ARG A 145 -2.23 -16.36 -5.93
C ARG A 145 -1.95 -17.72 -5.32
N CYS A 146 -1.63 -17.75 -4.03
CA CYS A 146 -1.22 -18.96 -3.34
C CYS A 146 -2.28 -19.43 -2.34
N PHE A 147 -2.51 -20.73 -2.34
CA PHE A 147 -3.41 -21.44 -1.44
C PHE A 147 -2.55 -22.29 -0.52
N SER A 148 -2.50 -21.93 0.76
CA SER A 148 -1.77 -22.67 1.78
C SER A 148 -2.68 -22.84 2.98
N GLN A 149 -2.76 -24.09 3.49
CA GLN A 149 -3.72 -24.47 4.52
C GLN A 149 -5.17 -24.09 4.11
N SER A 150 -5.90 -23.36 4.96
CA SER A 150 -7.25 -22.85 4.70
C SER A 150 -7.27 -21.38 4.25
N GLN A 151 -6.12 -20.82 3.87
CA GLN A 151 -5.96 -19.40 3.54
C GLN A 151 -5.63 -19.19 2.06
N VAL A 152 -6.03 -18.01 1.56
CA VAL A 152 -5.72 -17.53 0.22
C VAL A 152 -4.90 -16.26 0.36
N PHE A 153 -3.73 -16.26 -0.26
CA PHE A 153 -2.83 -15.12 -0.31
C PHE A 153 -2.70 -14.65 -1.74
N ASP A 154 -2.91 -13.37 -1.99
CA ASP A 154 -2.89 -12.78 -3.34
C ASP A 154 -2.69 -11.26 -3.23
N PRO A 155 -1.62 -10.69 -3.80
CA PRO A 155 -0.53 -11.33 -4.55
C PRO A 155 0.60 -11.90 -3.67
N CYS A 156 1.34 -12.83 -4.26
CA CYS A 156 2.56 -13.45 -3.75
C CYS A 156 3.65 -13.49 -4.82
N TRP A 157 4.91 -13.51 -4.42
CA TRP A 157 6.06 -13.63 -5.30
C TRP A 157 6.90 -14.84 -4.87
N SER A 158 7.37 -15.62 -5.84
CA SER A 158 8.09 -16.87 -5.58
C SER A 158 9.53 -16.80 -6.09
N LEU A 159 10.47 -17.26 -5.27
CA LEU A 159 11.88 -17.45 -5.65
C LEU A 159 12.38 -18.76 -5.06
N ALA A 160 12.76 -19.69 -5.95
CA ALA A 160 13.08 -21.07 -5.58
C ALA A 160 11.92 -21.71 -4.77
N GLU A 161 12.21 -22.23 -3.57
CA GLU A 161 11.24 -22.92 -2.71
C GLU A 161 10.50 -21.98 -1.74
N VAL A 162 10.74 -20.67 -1.83
CA VAL A 162 10.18 -19.67 -0.92
C VAL A 162 9.22 -18.76 -1.68
N THR A 163 8.02 -18.61 -1.15
CA THR A 163 7.01 -17.67 -1.63
C THR A 163 6.71 -16.65 -0.56
N VAL A 164 6.67 -15.37 -0.94
CA VAL A 164 6.36 -14.26 -0.05
C VAL A 164 5.09 -13.58 -0.50
N CYS A 165 4.12 -13.48 0.40
CA CYS A 165 2.84 -12.85 0.16
C CYS A 165 2.71 -11.56 0.96
N LEU A 166 2.13 -10.54 0.33
CA LEU A 166 1.89 -9.24 0.95
C LEU A 166 0.40 -8.92 0.88
N ARG A 167 -0.13 -8.31 1.95
CA ARG A 167 -1.54 -7.87 1.99
C ARG A 167 -1.77 -6.59 1.20
N SER A 168 -0.79 -5.69 1.23
CA SER A 168 -0.80 -4.43 0.49
C SER A 168 0.65 -3.98 0.25
N PRO A 169 0.93 -3.14 -0.76
CA PRO A 169 2.31 -2.71 -1.04
C PRO A 169 2.89 -1.79 0.05
N TRP A 170 2.01 -1.24 0.90
CA TRP A 170 2.38 -0.37 2.01
C TRP A 170 2.56 -1.13 3.33
N ASP A 171 2.18 -2.40 3.40
CA ASP A 171 2.34 -3.23 4.59
C ASP A 171 3.75 -3.82 4.60
N SER A 172 4.46 -3.69 5.74
CA SER A 172 5.76 -4.34 5.94
C SER A 172 5.62 -5.80 6.35
N ALA A 173 4.43 -6.24 6.78
CA ALA A 173 4.20 -7.62 7.19
C ALA A 173 4.17 -8.57 5.98
N ALA A 174 5.15 -9.46 5.91
CA ALA A 174 5.30 -10.48 4.90
C ALA A 174 4.91 -11.85 5.45
N TRP A 175 4.06 -12.58 4.71
CA TRP A 175 3.76 -13.98 5.00
C TRP A 175 4.62 -14.88 4.13
N ILE A 176 5.33 -15.83 4.74
CA ILE A 176 6.23 -16.75 4.04
C ILE A 176 5.55 -18.10 3.86
N ILE A 177 5.60 -18.65 2.65
CA ILE A 177 5.14 -20.01 2.36
C ILE A 177 6.31 -20.80 1.79
N GLU A 178 6.60 -21.93 2.40
CA GLU A 178 7.64 -22.88 1.96
C GLU A 178 7.02 -24.12 1.33
N ASP A 179 7.82 -24.88 0.59
CA ASP A 179 7.44 -26.19 0.02
C ASP A 179 6.19 -26.12 -0.89
N ILE A 180 6.04 -25.06 -1.68
CA ILE A 180 4.91 -24.92 -2.62
C ILE A 180 5.04 -25.88 -3.79
N GLU A 181 4.00 -26.67 -4.03
CA GLU A 181 3.94 -27.54 -5.19
C GLU A 181 3.87 -26.70 -6.47
N GLY A 182 4.82 -26.96 -7.39
CA GLY A 182 4.81 -26.33 -8.70
C GLY A 182 5.19 -24.85 -8.68
N ALA A 183 6.09 -24.43 -7.78
CA ALA A 183 6.67 -23.08 -7.66
C ALA A 183 7.48 -22.61 -8.88
N ARG A 184 6.96 -22.79 -10.09
CA ARG A 184 7.52 -22.22 -11.32
C ARG A 184 6.87 -20.86 -11.55
N ALA A 185 7.71 -19.86 -11.85
CA ALA A 185 7.26 -18.52 -12.23
C ALA A 185 6.26 -18.64 -13.40
N VAL A 186 4.99 -18.40 -13.11
CA VAL A 186 3.97 -18.36 -14.15
C VAL A 186 4.08 -17.02 -14.84
N ARG A 187 4.69 -16.95 -16.03
CA ARG A 187 4.97 -15.68 -16.73
C ARG A 187 3.75 -15.04 -17.40
N ARG A 188 2.56 -15.17 -16.82
CA ARG A 188 1.34 -14.60 -17.37
C ARG A 188 0.59 -13.88 -16.26
N SER A 189 0.52 -12.55 -16.39
CA SER A 189 -0.51 -11.81 -15.68
C SER A 189 -1.89 -12.17 -16.25
N MET A 190 -2.88 -12.40 -15.39
CA MET A 190 -4.27 -12.60 -15.80
C MET A 190 -5.03 -11.29 -16.02
N GLY A 191 -4.43 -10.13 -15.72
CA GLY A 191 -5.14 -8.85 -15.84
C GLY A 191 -4.22 -7.65 -16.08
N ASP A 192 -4.82 -6.61 -16.67
CA ASP A 192 -4.16 -5.31 -16.87
C ASP A 192 -4.25 -4.39 -15.63
N ALA A 193 -4.95 -4.85 -14.59
CA ALA A 193 -5.22 -4.08 -13.39
C ALA A 193 -3.98 -4.02 -12.48
N PRO A 194 -3.53 -2.83 -12.07
CA PRO A 194 -2.48 -2.72 -11.05
C PRO A 194 -2.99 -3.17 -9.69
N TRP A 195 -2.07 -3.68 -8.87
CA TRP A 195 -2.39 -4.18 -7.53
C TRP A 195 -2.92 -3.09 -6.60
N ALA A 196 -2.27 -1.92 -6.63
CA ALA A 196 -2.69 -0.80 -5.84
C ALA A 196 -2.36 0.53 -6.52
N LEU A 197 -3.08 1.56 -6.09
CA LEU A 197 -2.98 2.91 -6.62
C LEU A 197 -2.87 3.92 -5.48
N GLU A 198 -2.03 4.92 -5.65
CA GLU A 198 -2.12 6.17 -4.90
C GLU A 198 -2.72 7.23 -5.81
N VAL A 199 -3.80 7.88 -5.37
CA VAL A 199 -4.51 8.89 -6.18
C VAL A 199 -4.65 10.19 -5.41
N ARG A 200 -4.65 11.32 -6.10
CA ARG A 200 -5.02 12.62 -5.51
C ARG A 200 -6.53 12.65 -5.37
N ASN A 201 -7.05 12.94 -4.18
CA ASN A 201 -8.49 12.98 -3.95
C ASN A 201 -9.11 14.14 -4.78
N PRO A 202 -10.03 13.87 -5.72
CA PRO A 202 -10.62 14.91 -6.55
C PRO A 202 -11.62 15.81 -5.82
N PHE A 203 -11.94 15.50 -4.56
CA PHE A 203 -12.75 16.34 -3.66
C PHE A 203 -11.90 17.15 -2.67
N ASP A 204 -10.64 16.79 -2.47
CA ASP A 204 -9.65 17.52 -1.67
C ASP A 204 -8.24 17.25 -2.20
N GLU A 205 -7.73 18.14 -3.06
CA GLU A 205 -6.43 17.94 -3.73
C GLU A 205 -5.23 17.89 -2.75
N ARG A 206 -5.41 18.28 -1.49
CA ARG A 206 -4.36 18.17 -0.46
C ARG A 206 -4.21 16.75 0.07
N GLN A 207 -5.21 15.90 -0.15
CA GLN A 207 -5.24 14.53 0.34
C GLN A 207 -4.83 13.54 -0.75
N THR A 208 -3.97 12.59 -0.38
CA THR A 208 -3.69 11.40 -1.19
C THR A 208 -4.42 10.21 -0.59
N LEU A 209 -5.00 9.39 -1.47
CA LEU A 209 -5.70 8.16 -1.10
C LEU A 209 -4.86 6.95 -1.51
N ARG A 210 -4.82 5.94 -0.64
CA ARG A 210 -4.27 4.61 -0.90
C ARG A 210 -5.42 3.67 -1.23
N CYS A 211 -5.42 3.14 -2.45
CA CYS A 211 -6.49 2.31 -2.97
C CYS A 211 -5.95 0.92 -3.33
N GLY A 212 -6.34 -0.09 -2.54
CA GLY A 212 -5.95 -1.49 -2.76
C GLY A 212 -7.02 -2.26 -3.52
N ALA A 213 -6.62 -3.28 -4.29
CA ALA A 213 -7.53 -4.11 -5.06
C ALA A 213 -8.69 -4.64 -4.19
N ALA A 214 -9.92 -4.44 -4.67
CA ALA A 214 -11.12 -4.93 -4.04
C ALA A 214 -11.35 -6.38 -4.49
N GLY A 215 -10.99 -7.35 -3.64
CA GLY A 215 -11.27 -8.76 -3.90
C GLY A 215 -12.77 -9.09 -3.89
N GLY A 216 -13.16 -10.18 -4.56
CA GLY A 216 -14.51 -10.75 -4.49
C GLY A 216 -15.54 -10.13 -5.45
N ALA A 217 -16.82 -10.25 -5.08
CA ALA A 217 -17.94 -9.65 -5.83
C ALA A 217 -18.09 -8.18 -5.40
N ASN A 218 -17.72 -7.26 -6.28
CA ASN A 218 -17.93 -5.83 -6.08
C ASN A 218 -19.08 -5.33 -6.95
N GLY A 219 -19.66 -4.20 -6.55
CA GLY A 219 -20.69 -3.52 -7.33
C GLY A 219 -20.15 -2.88 -8.62
N THR A 220 -21.07 -2.27 -9.37
CA THR A 220 -20.76 -1.46 -10.54
C THR A 220 -21.32 -0.05 -10.37
N VAL A 221 -20.66 0.92 -11.01
CA VAL A 221 -21.14 2.31 -11.12
C VAL A 221 -21.16 2.65 -12.60
N ALA A 222 -22.34 3.03 -13.11
CA ALA A 222 -22.56 3.26 -14.54
C ALA A 222 -22.07 2.09 -15.43
N GLY A 223 -22.26 0.85 -14.99
CA GLY A 223 -21.82 -0.36 -15.70
C GLY A 223 -20.33 -0.68 -15.60
N MET A 224 -19.52 0.18 -14.99
CA MET A 224 -18.09 -0.06 -14.74
C MET A 224 -17.88 -0.72 -13.37
N ARG A 225 -16.99 -1.70 -13.29
CA ARG A 225 -16.72 -2.45 -12.07
C ARG A 225 -15.93 -1.61 -11.06
N ILE A 226 -16.28 -1.74 -9.77
CA ILE A 226 -15.46 -1.26 -8.65
C ILE A 226 -14.25 -2.19 -8.50
N GLY A 227 -13.06 -1.64 -8.68
CA GLY A 227 -11.80 -2.38 -8.69
C GLY A 227 -10.94 -2.18 -7.45
N TRP A 228 -11.06 -1.05 -6.74
CA TRP A 228 -10.24 -0.73 -5.57
C TRP A 228 -11.05 -0.04 -4.48
N ARG A 229 -10.68 -0.29 -3.23
CA ARG A 229 -11.19 0.45 -2.05
C ARG A 229 -10.12 1.40 -1.54
N CYS A 230 -10.52 2.65 -1.32
CA CYS A 230 -9.62 3.72 -0.94
C CYS A 230 -9.71 4.06 0.54
N SER A 231 -8.57 4.47 1.10
CA SER A 231 -8.41 5.05 2.44
C SER A 231 -7.44 6.24 2.39
N PRO A 232 -7.51 7.20 3.33
CA PRO A 232 -6.52 8.26 3.42
C PRO A 232 -5.12 7.68 3.62
N ALA A 233 -4.12 8.20 2.88
CA ALA A 233 -2.76 7.66 2.91
C ALA A 233 -2.07 7.80 4.28
N ASP A 234 -2.50 8.79 5.07
CA ASP A 234 -2.00 9.14 6.39
C ASP A 234 -2.78 8.48 7.54
N ALA A 235 -3.82 7.69 7.24
CA ALA A 235 -4.59 7.00 8.26
C ALA A 235 -3.77 5.86 8.90
N ALA A 236 -3.74 5.82 10.23
CA ALA A 236 -3.08 4.74 10.99
C ALA A 236 -3.79 3.39 10.81
N GLU A 237 -5.10 3.41 10.55
CA GLU A 237 -5.93 2.25 10.30
C GLU A 237 -6.69 2.42 8.98
N PHE A 238 -7.07 1.31 8.36
CA PHE A 238 -7.85 1.36 7.13
C PHE A 238 -9.24 1.95 7.41
N ARG A 239 -9.47 3.17 6.93
CA ARG A 239 -10.79 3.81 6.90
C ARG A 239 -11.22 3.94 5.45
N HIS A 240 -12.26 3.20 5.07
CA HIS A 240 -12.86 3.34 3.74
C HIS A 240 -13.41 4.76 3.56
N VAL A 241 -13.12 5.38 2.41
CA VAL A 241 -13.62 6.73 2.06
C VAL A 241 -14.18 6.80 0.64
N GLY A 242 -14.10 5.72 -0.13
CA GLY A 242 -14.57 5.66 -1.50
C GLY A 242 -13.89 4.54 -2.29
N ASP A 243 -14.23 4.48 -3.57
CA ASP A 243 -13.87 3.39 -4.47
C ASP A 243 -13.33 3.92 -5.81
N LEU A 244 -12.41 3.17 -6.42
CA LEU A 244 -11.99 3.41 -7.81
C LEU A 244 -12.73 2.49 -8.76
N ILE A 245 -13.14 3.06 -9.89
CA ILE A 245 -14.05 2.47 -10.86
C ILE A 245 -13.37 2.35 -12.23
N GLY A 246 -13.46 1.18 -12.85
CA GLY A 246 -12.84 0.91 -14.16
C GLY A 246 -11.31 0.78 -14.08
N LEU A 247 -10.63 0.67 -15.23
CA LEU A 247 -9.17 0.58 -15.27
C LEU A 247 -8.53 1.99 -15.35
N PRO A 248 -7.32 2.20 -14.81
CA PRO A 248 -6.58 3.43 -15.04
C PRO A 248 -6.34 3.69 -16.52
N ARG A 249 -6.52 4.93 -16.96
CA ARG A 249 -6.22 5.40 -18.30
C ARG A 249 -4.83 6.02 -18.31
N SER A 250 -3.97 5.54 -19.21
CA SER A 250 -2.63 6.08 -19.42
C SER A 250 -2.53 6.76 -20.79
N GLU A 251 -2.07 8.00 -20.81
CA GLU A 251 -1.72 8.73 -22.04
C GLU A 251 -0.24 9.13 -21.99
N GLU A 252 0.44 9.09 -23.15
CA GLU A 252 1.85 9.45 -23.22
C GLU A 252 2.07 10.91 -22.80
N GLY A 253 3.05 11.13 -21.91
CA GLY A 253 3.38 12.47 -21.41
C GLY A 253 2.36 13.08 -20.44
N LYS A 254 1.34 12.34 -19.99
CA LYS A 254 0.37 12.79 -19.00
C LYS A 254 0.32 11.86 -17.77
N PRO A 255 -0.04 12.36 -16.58
CA PRO A 255 -0.35 11.49 -15.47
C PRO A 255 -1.58 10.64 -15.81
N TRP A 256 -1.58 9.41 -15.31
CA TRP A 256 -2.70 8.50 -15.48
C TRP A 256 -3.91 9.00 -14.69
N THR A 257 -5.09 8.59 -15.13
CA THR A 257 -6.34 8.97 -14.48
C THR A 257 -7.26 7.78 -14.27
N ILE A 258 -8.15 7.89 -13.29
CA ILE A 258 -9.16 6.87 -12.97
C ILE A 258 -10.39 7.53 -12.36
N PHE A 259 -11.55 6.89 -12.45
CA PHE A 259 -12.75 7.40 -11.80
C PHE A 259 -12.78 7.04 -10.30
N PHE A 260 -13.09 8.02 -9.46
CA PHE A 260 -13.26 7.88 -8.02
C PHE A 260 -14.69 8.26 -7.63
N ALA A 261 -15.33 7.40 -6.85
CA ALA A 261 -16.60 7.68 -6.19
C ALA A 261 -16.39 7.73 -4.68
N GLN A 262 -16.81 8.81 -4.05
CA GLN A 262 -16.74 8.96 -2.60
C GLN A 262 -17.79 8.06 -1.92
N GLU A 263 -17.47 7.54 -0.74
CA GLU A 263 -18.42 6.76 0.06
C GLU A 263 -19.71 7.56 0.31
N ASN A 264 -20.87 6.92 0.17
CA ASN A 264 -22.20 7.52 0.34
C ASN A 264 -22.49 8.71 -0.59
N ASN A 265 -21.79 8.81 -1.72
CA ASN A 265 -21.99 9.84 -2.74
C ASN A 265 -22.16 9.19 -4.13
N SER A 266 -23.08 9.72 -4.94
CA SER A 266 -23.25 9.29 -6.34
C SER A 266 -22.40 10.09 -7.33
N ASP A 267 -21.72 11.15 -6.88
CA ASP A 267 -20.79 11.93 -7.70
C ASP A 267 -19.53 11.12 -8.00
N VAL A 268 -19.21 10.99 -9.28
CA VAL A 268 -18.03 10.28 -9.79
C VAL A 268 -17.13 11.29 -10.47
N ARG A 269 -15.89 11.39 -10.01
CA ARG A 269 -14.91 12.35 -10.56
C ARG A 269 -13.67 11.64 -11.05
N GLU A 270 -13.02 12.25 -12.02
CA GLU A 270 -11.70 11.81 -12.46
C GLU A 270 -10.64 12.21 -11.43
N ALA A 271 -9.86 11.23 -10.99
CA ALA A 271 -8.76 11.37 -10.05
C ALA A 271 -7.42 11.15 -10.76
N GLU A 272 -6.42 11.97 -10.42
CA GLU A 272 -5.04 11.80 -10.89
C GLU A 272 -4.37 10.67 -10.11
N VAL A 273 -3.78 9.71 -10.83
CA VAL A 273 -2.97 8.64 -10.25
C VAL A 273 -1.55 9.15 -10.04
N VAL A 274 -1.11 9.15 -8.79
CA VAL A 274 0.22 9.58 -8.36
C VAL A 274 1.21 8.42 -8.47
N THR A 275 0.84 7.25 -7.92
CA THR A 275 1.68 6.05 -7.90
C THR A 275 0.87 4.83 -8.31
N VAL A 276 1.47 3.95 -9.10
CA VAL A 276 0.92 2.65 -9.51
C VAL A 276 1.84 1.56 -8.98
N TRP A 277 1.26 0.57 -8.30
CA TRP A 277 1.96 -0.62 -7.86
C TRP A 277 1.59 -1.81 -8.74
N ARG A 278 2.61 -2.45 -9.30
CA ARG A 278 2.49 -3.71 -10.04
C ARG A 278 3.33 -4.75 -9.30
#